data_AF-A0A935NZA2-F1
#
_entry.id   AF-A0A935NZA2-F1
#
_cell.length_a   1.000
_cell.length_b   1.000
_cell.length_c   1.000
_cell.angle_alpha   90.00
_cell.angle_beta   90.00
_cell.angle_gamma   90.00
#
_symmetry.space_group_name_H-M   'P 1'
#
loop_
_entity.id
_entity.type
_entity.pdbx_description
1 polymer ?
#
loop_
_entity_poly.entity_id
_entity_poly.type
_entity_poly.pdbx_seq_one_letter_code
_entity_poly.pdbx_strand_id
1 'polypeptide(L)'
;MQALAPADLPGLRAALMRRGLTLATLLAEVLAGKRPPSLQQLLNARPGMRPEEVVRLALEQVESRRRLLDAGDDRFGRCDVCGTALGLTAMHEVPWADRCHQHAGI
;
A
#
# COMPACT_ATOMS: atom_id res chain seq x y z
N MET A 1 -12.16 -16.24 -11.60
CA MET A 1 -11.18 -15.25 -11.10
C MET A 1 -10.92 -14.27 -12.24
N GLN A 2 -11.33 -13.00 -12.10
CA GLN A 2 -11.20 -12.03 -13.19
C GLN A 2 -9.77 -11.46 -13.17
N ALA A 3 -9.06 -11.59 -14.29
CA ALA A 3 -7.74 -10.99 -14.45
C ALA A 3 -7.88 -9.47 -14.60
N LEU A 4 -6.86 -8.72 -14.18
CA LEU A 4 -6.77 -7.27 -14.42
C LEU A 4 -6.81 -6.99 -15.91
N ALA A 5 -7.72 -6.11 -16.34
CA ALA A 5 -7.74 -5.68 -17.72
C ALA A 5 -6.59 -4.69 -17.94
N PRO A 6 -5.96 -4.66 -19.13
CA PRO A 6 -4.96 -3.64 -19.47
C PRO A 6 -5.48 -2.21 -19.28
N ALA A 7 -6.79 -2.01 -19.40
CA ALA A 7 -7.47 -0.73 -19.17
C ALA A 7 -7.41 -0.25 -17.71
N ASP A 8 -7.20 -1.14 -16.74
CA ASP A 8 -7.14 -0.79 -15.30
C ASP A 8 -5.76 -0.22 -14.91
N LEU A 9 -4.71 -0.57 -15.66
CA LEU A 9 -3.31 -0.27 -15.31
C LEU A 9 -3.02 1.23 -15.12
N PRO A 10 -3.49 2.15 -15.98
CA PRO A 10 -3.25 3.57 -15.78
C PRO A 10 -3.89 4.10 -14.49
N GLY A 11 -5.10 3.64 -14.17
CA GLY A 11 -5.82 4.04 -12.95
C GLY A 11 -5.13 3.56 -11.69
N LEU A 12 -4.69 2.31 -11.68
CA LEU A 12 -3.95 1.69 -10.57
C LEU A 12 -2.59 2.35 -10.36
N ARG A 13 -1.86 2.63 -11.44
CA ARG A 13 -0.59 3.37 -11.37
C ARG A 13 -0.79 4.76 -10.79
N ALA A 14 -1.80 5.50 -11.26
CA ALA A 14 -2.10 6.82 -10.74
C ALA A 14 -2.50 6.79 -9.25
N ALA A 15 -3.25 5.78 -8.82
CA ALA A 15 -3.63 5.60 -7.42
C ALA A 15 -2.42 5.30 -6.52
N LEU A 16 -1.50 4.41 -6.94
CA LEU A 16 -0.25 4.14 -6.23
C LEU A 16 0.62 5.39 -6.12
N MET A 17 0.73 6.19 -7.19
CA MET A 17 1.46 7.47 -7.18
C MET A 17 0.86 8.49 -6.21
N ARG A 18 -0.46 8.64 -6.21
CA ARG A 18 -1.13 9.53 -5.25
C ARG A 18 -0.89 9.10 -3.81
N ARG A 19 -0.99 7.79 -3.53
CA ARG A 19 -0.71 7.25 -2.18
C ARG A 19 0.74 7.47 -1.77
N GLY A 20 1.69 7.23 -2.68
CA GLY A 20 3.11 7.47 -2.45
C GLY A 20 3.40 8.93 -2.09
N LEU A 21 2.81 9.88 -2.84
CA LEU A 21 2.91 11.31 -2.54
C LEU A 21 2.34 11.64 -1.15
N THR A 22 1.16 11.13 -0.81
CA THR A 22 0.55 11.33 0.51
C THR A 22 1.48 10.87 1.63
N LEU A 23 2.08 9.68 1.50
CA LEU A 23 2.98 9.13 2.51
C LEU A 23 4.32 9.87 2.56
N ALA A 24 4.85 10.34 1.43
CA ALA A 24 6.08 11.13 1.39
C ALA A 24 5.88 12.49 2.09
N THR A 25 4.75 13.16 1.85
CA THR A 25 4.38 14.38 2.57
C THR A 25 4.23 14.11 4.07
N LEU A 26 3.54 13.03 4.44
CA LEU A 26 3.41 12.62 5.85
C LEU A 26 4.77 12.37 6.50
N LEU A 27 5.69 11.70 5.81
CA LEU A 27 7.04 11.45 6.32
C LEU A 27 7.78 12.77 6.57
N ALA A 28 7.69 13.74 5.65
CA ALA A 28 8.30 15.05 5.83
C ALA A 28 7.75 15.78 7.07
N GLU A 29 6.44 15.70 7.32
CA GLU A 29 5.81 16.27 8.52
C GLU A 29 6.31 15.58 9.81
N VAL A 30 6.40 14.25 9.81
CA VAL A 30 6.90 13.48 10.95
C VAL A 30 8.37 13.80 11.24
N LEU A 31 9.21 13.90 10.22
CA LEU A 31 10.62 14.28 10.36
C LEU A 31 10.79 15.72 10.87
N ALA A 32 9.82 16.60 10.59
CA ALA A 32 9.75 17.93 11.17
C ALA A 32 9.17 17.96 12.61
N GLY A 33 8.95 16.79 13.23
CA GLY A 33 8.43 16.66 14.59
C GLY A 33 6.91 16.80 14.72
N LYS A 34 6.17 16.89 13.61
CA LYS A 34 4.69 16.99 13.64
C LYS A 34 4.06 15.61 13.87
N ARG A 35 2.83 15.61 14.41
CA ARG A 35 2.01 14.40 14.61
C ARG A 35 0.61 14.58 14.01
N PRO A 36 0.49 14.55 12.68
CA PRO A 36 -0.81 14.72 12.02
C PRO A 36 -1.74 13.54 12.30
N PRO A 37 -3.08 13.72 12.28
CA PRO A 37 -4.04 12.64 12.57
C PRO A 37 -3.90 11.41 11.66
N SER A 38 -3.45 11.59 10.42
CA SER A 38 -3.19 10.50 9.45
C SER A 38 -2.10 9.53 9.93
N LEU A 39 -1.17 9.98 10.77
CA LEU A 39 -0.16 9.12 11.39
C LEU A 39 -0.78 8.11 12.35
N GLN A 40 -1.83 8.51 13.08
CA GLN A 40 -2.43 7.68 14.13
C GLN A 40 -2.98 6.36 13.57
N GLN A 41 -3.56 6.40 12.37
CA GLN A 41 -4.09 5.20 11.71
C GLN A 41 -2.97 4.19 11.39
N LEU A 42 -1.81 4.66 10.95
CA LEU A 42 -0.65 3.81 10.68
C LEU A 42 -0.08 3.21 11.97
N LEU A 43 0.05 4.02 13.02
CA LEU A 43 0.55 3.58 14.32
C LEU A 43 -0.37 2.53 14.96
N ASN A 44 -1.69 2.69 14.84
CA ASN A 44 -2.65 1.71 15.36
C ASN A 44 -2.51 0.34 14.69
N ALA A 45 -2.11 0.31 13.41
CA ALA A 45 -1.87 -0.93 12.68
C ALA A 45 -0.51 -1.58 13.02
N ARG A 46 0.42 -0.83 13.61
CA ARG A 46 1.80 -1.26 13.92
C ARG A 46 2.22 -0.75 15.30
N PRO A 47 1.65 -1.30 16.39
CA PRO A 47 1.94 -0.83 17.74
C PRO A 47 3.42 -1.03 18.08
N GLY A 48 4.02 -0.02 18.72
CA GLY A 48 5.42 -0.06 19.18
C GLY A 48 6.47 0.39 18.14
N MET A 49 6.09 0.63 16.89
CA MET A 49 7.00 1.20 15.88
C MET A 49 7.17 2.71 16.04
N ARG A 50 8.34 3.24 15.66
CA ARG A 50 8.52 4.69 15.61
C ARG A 50 7.71 5.31 14.47
N PRO A 51 7.20 6.55 14.62
CA PRO A 51 6.45 7.24 13.59
C PRO A 51 7.10 7.25 12.20
N GLU A 52 8.41 7.52 12.13
CA GLU A 52 9.13 7.55 10.87
C GLU A 52 9.27 6.16 10.24
N GLU A 53 9.40 5.12 11.06
CA GLU A 53 9.54 3.73 10.60
C GLU A 53 8.24 3.24 9.98
N VAL A 54 7.10 3.50 10.63
CA VAL A 54 5.80 3.05 10.12
C VAL A 54 5.46 3.71 8.78
N VAL A 55 5.80 5.00 8.61
CA VAL A 55 5.56 5.70 7.35
C VAL A 55 6.52 5.21 6.25
N ARG A 56 7.79 4.94 6.58
CA ARG A 56 8.75 4.34 5.63
C ARG A 56 8.31 2.95 5.17
N LEU A 57 7.84 2.10 6.08
CA LEU A 57 7.28 0.80 5.71
C LEU A 57 6.06 0.93 4.79
N ALA A 58 5.18 1.88 5.05
CA ALA A 58 4.04 2.14 4.17
C ALA A 58 4.48 2.61 2.77
N LEU A 59 5.55 3.42 2.67
CA LEU A 59 6.14 3.82 1.38
C LEU A 59 6.75 2.64 0.64
N GLU A 60 7.50 1.79 1.33
CA GLU A 60 8.07 0.55 0.76
C GLU A 60 6.99 -0.38 0.24
N GLN A 61 5.86 -0.50 0.94
CA GLN A 61 4.69 -1.24 0.48
C GLN A 61 4.15 -0.68 -0.84
N VAL A 62 3.96 0.63 -0.95
CA VAL A 62 3.47 1.26 -2.19
C VAL A 62 4.46 1.05 -3.34
N GLU A 63 5.75 1.25 -3.07
CA GLU A 63 6.80 1.10 -4.08
C GLU A 63 6.94 -0.34 -4.57
N SER A 64 6.87 -1.32 -3.68
CA SER A 64 6.88 -2.74 -4.04
C SER A 64 5.71 -3.09 -4.95
N ARG A 65 4.50 -2.61 -4.62
CA ARG A 65 3.28 -2.81 -5.42
C ARG A 65 3.35 -2.13 -6.79
N ARG A 66 3.92 -0.93 -6.87
CA ARG A 66 4.20 -0.27 -8.14
C ARG A 66 5.13 -1.08 -9.03
N ARG A 67 6.21 -1.63 -8.47
CA ARG A 67 7.17 -2.45 -9.24
C ARG A 67 6.51 -3.70 -9.81
N LEU A 68 5.67 -4.38 -9.03
CA LEU A 68 4.90 -5.54 -9.50
C LEU A 68 3.95 -5.15 -10.65
N LEU A 69 3.20 -4.05 -10.49
CA LEU A 69 2.30 -3.54 -11.53
C LEU A 69 3.05 -3.18 -12.81
N ASP A 70 4.19 -2.47 -12.69
CA ASP A 70 5.00 -2.03 -13.83
C ASP A 70 5.64 -3.20 -14.58
N ALA A 71 6.00 -4.27 -13.86
CA ALA A 71 6.55 -5.50 -14.44
C ALA A 71 5.48 -6.43 -15.05
N GLY A 72 4.19 -6.14 -14.86
CA GLY A 72 3.12 -7.06 -15.23
C GLY A 72 3.16 -8.37 -14.44
N ASP A 73 3.65 -8.32 -13.21
CA ASP A 73 3.88 -9.48 -12.34
C ASP A 73 2.56 -10.01 -11.77
N ASP A 74 2.37 -11.34 -11.82
CA ASP A 74 1.13 -12.01 -11.42
C ASP A 74 0.89 -12.01 -9.89
N ARG A 75 1.91 -11.62 -9.11
CA ARG A 75 1.81 -11.35 -7.67
C ARG A 75 1.07 -10.05 -7.37
N PHE A 76 0.97 -9.12 -8.32
CA PHE A 76 0.19 -7.91 -8.10
C PHE A 76 -1.29 -8.27 -7.86
N GLY A 77 -1.86 -7.76 -6.77
CA GLY A 77 -3.23 -8.10 -6.35
C GLY A 77 -3.37 -9.43 -5.62
N ARG A 78 -2.27 -10.03 -5.15
CA ARG A 78 -2.27 -11.24 -4.31
C ARG A 78 -1.71 -10.96 -2.92
N CYS A 79 -2.09 -11.79 -1.96
CA CYS A 79 -1.51 -11.77 -0.63
C CYS A 79 -0.07 -12.29 -0.64
N ASP A 80 0.87 -11.52 -0.09
CA ASP A 80 2.30 -11.86 0.05
C ASP A 80 2.53 -13.09 0.95
N VAL A 81 1.54 -13.49 1.77
CA VAL A 81 1.64 -14.64 2.70
C VAL A 81 1.11 -15.94 2.10
N CYS A 82 -0.11 -15.91 1.52
CA CYS A 82 -0.79 -17.13 1.06
C CYS A 82 -1.10 -17.17 -0.44
N GLY A 83 -0.77 -16.12 -1.20
CA GLY A 83 -1.00 -16.05 -2.65
C GLY A 83 -2.46 -15.89 -3.09
N THR A 84 -3.42 -15.87 -2.14
CA THR A 84 -4.84 -15.65 -2.43
C THR A 84 -5.06 -14.29 -3.09
N ALA A 85 -5.90 -14.26 -4.12
CA ALA A 85 -6.29 -13.02 -4.79
C ALA A 85 -7.03 -12.09 -3.83
N LEU A 86 -6.63 -10.82 -3.79
CA LEU A 86 -7.24 -9.79 -2.94
C LEU A 86 -8.61 -9.33 -3.48
N GLY A 87 -8.87 -9.60 -4.76
CA GLY A 87 -10.11 -9.27 -5.45
C GLY A 87 -10.08 -7.88 -6.10
N LEU A 88 -10.78 -7.74 -7.22
CA LEU A 88 -10.73 -6.54 -8.07
C LEU A 88 -11.17 -5.28 -7.30
N THR A 89 -12.23 -5.36 -6.50
CA THR A 89 -12.71 -4.22 -5.68
C THR A 89 -11.61 -3.68 -4.77
N ALA A 90 -10.92 -4.57 -4.04
CA ALA A 90 -9.82 -4.16 -3.17
C ALA A 90 -8.68 -3.54 -3.98
N MET A 91 -8.44 -3.98 -5.20
CA MET A 91 -7.42 -3.39 -6.06
C MET A 91 -7.77 -1.98 -6.53
N HIS A 92 -9.03 -1.66 -6.77
CA HIS A 92 -9.44 -0.30 -7.13
C HIS A 92 -9.44 0.65 -5.92
N GLU A 93 -9.82 0.16 -4.73
CA GLU A 93 -9.91 0.98 -3.51
C GLU A 93 -8.56 1.13 -2.80
N VAL A 94 -7.80 0.04 -2.69
CA VAL A 94 -6.54 -0.06 -1.96
C VAL A 94 -5.47 -0.83 -2.78
N PRO A 95 -5.02 -0.29 -3.93
CA PRO A 95 -4.06 -0.97 -4.81
C PRO A 95 -2.69 -1.27 -4.19
N TRP A 96 -2.40 -0.70 -3.02
CA TRP A 96 -1.18 -0.97 -2.24
C TRP A 96 -1.34 -2.13 -1.24
N ALA A 97 -2.53 -2.74 -1.14
CA ALA A 97 -2.75 -3.89 -0.27
C ALA A 97 -1.86 -5.07 -0.72
N ASP A 98 -1.16 -5.65 0.25
CA ASP A 98 -0.27 -6.80 0.06
C ASP A 98 -0.70 -8.03 0.88
N ARG A 99 -1.81 -7.92 1.62
CA ARG A 99 -2.31 -8.97 2.52
C ARG A 99 -3.81 -9.09 2.42
N CYS A 100 -4.31 -10.33 2.47
CA CYS A 100 -5.74 -10.59 2.57
C CYS A 100 -6.25 -10.29 3.99
N HIS A 101 -7.56 -10.19 4.16
CA HIS A 101 -8.20 -9.93 5.46
C HIS A 101 -7.74 -10.89 6.58
N GLN A 102 -7.47 -12.16 6.26
CA GLN A 102 -6.93 -13.15 7.21
C GLN A 102 -5.52 -12.81 7.72
N HIS A 103 -4.70 -12.14 6.89
CA HIS A 103 -3.31 -11.82 7.20
C HIS A 103 -3.06 -10.32 7.45
N ALA A 104 -4.11 -9.49 7.43
CA ALA A 104 -3.99 -8.03 7.56
C ALA A 104 -3.33 -7.58 8.89
N GLY A 105 -3.34 -8.44 9.92
CA GLY A 105 -2.76 -8.19 11.24
C GLY A 105 -1.42 -8.88 11.53
N ILE A 106 -0.82 -9.59 10.55
CA ILE A 106 0.44 -10.34 10.71
C ILE A 106 1.53 -9.67 9.88
#